data_AF-A0A2M9ZCS9-F1
#
_entry.id   AF-A0A2M9ZCS9-F1
#
_cell.length_a   1.000
_cell.length_b   1.000
_cell.length_c   1.000
_cell.angle_alpha   90.00
_cell.angle_beta   90.00
_cell.angle_gamma   90.00
#
_symmetry.space_group_name_H-M   'P 1'
#
loop_
_entity.id
_entity.type
_entity.pdbx_description
1 polymer ?
#
loop_
_entity_poly.entity_id
_entity_poly.type
_entity_poly.pdbx_seq_one_letter_code
_entity_poly.pdbx_strand_id
1 'polypeptide(L)'
;MKYKTIGIVGCGNMGGAIYKSLKSRKVPVIGFDPYLDPKKTKGIELETDWKKFQKSADLIVLAVKPGEITKTLESLDGPKDFLSVAAGIPTSTMRKSAPAGSKLVRIMPNLPILVGEGALGYFGDSELYESLREIFSPISYCLELANESLLDAVTGLSGSGPAYVLRFIQSLAEGGVASGIAYPQALELALQTVLGTATLLQKELDKNSDMHPELLKNRVTSPGGTTIAGLEELEKNQFAFAVLSAVKRATERSKELGN
;
A
#
# COMPACT_ATOMS: atom_id res chain seq x y z
N MET A 1 -16.14 -4.96 -15.67
CA MET A 1 -16.22 -4.75 -14.21
C MET A 1 -17.57 -5.15 -13.68
N LYS A 2 -17.61 -6.07 -12.71
CA LYS A 2 -18.84 -6.52 -12.02
C LYS A 2 -19.61 -5.35 -11.39
N TYR A 3 -18.87 -4.40 -10.81
CA TYR A 3 -19.41 -3.21 -10.13
C TYR A 3 -19.39 -2.02 -11.06
N LYS A 4 -20.45 -1.20 -11.04
CA LYS A 4 -20.54 0.02 -11.86
C LYS A 4 -19.88 1.19 -11.16
N THR A 5 -20.02 1.30 -9.84
CA THR A 5 -19.45 2.39 -9.03
C THR A 5 -18.79 1.86 -7.76
N ILE A 6 -17.56 2.31 -7.51
CA ILE A 6 -16.83 2.03 -6.28
C ILE A 6 -17.03 3.21 -5.30
N GLY A 7 -17.53 2.93 -4.11
CA GLY A 7 -17.64 3.92 -3.03
C GLY A 7 -16.41 3.89 -2.13
N ILE A 8 -15.85 5.03 -1.79
CA ILE A 8 -14.75 5.15 -0.82
C ILE A 8 -15.27 5.85 0.44
N VAL A 9 -15.29 5.14 1.58
CA VAL A 9 -15.64 5.72 2.89
C VAL A 9 -14.36 6.08 3.62
N GLY A 10 -14.16 7.36 3.92
CA GLY A 10 -12.90 7.91 4.41
C GLY A 10 -11.97 8.24 3.26
N CYS A 11 -11.76 9.53 2.99
CA CYS A 11 -11.00 10.05 1.85
C CYS A 11 -9.70 10.76 2.30
N GLY A 12 -9.15 10.35 3.45
CA GLY A 12 -7.83 10.76 3.94
C GLY A 12 -6.68 10.25 3.06
N ASN A 13 -5.48 10.07 3.62
CA ASN A 13 -4.29 9.73 2.81
C ASN A 13 -4.48 8.49 1.93
N MET A 14 -4.89 7.35 2.49
CA MET A 14 -5.01 6.11 1.73
C MET A 14 -6.31 6.05 0.91
N GLY A 15 -7.46 6.37 1.49
CA GLY A 15 -8.73 6.40 0.75
C GLY A 15 -8.71 7.40 -0.41
N GLY A 16 -8.14 8.59 -0.19
CA GLY A 16 -7.93 9.57 -1.25
C GLY A 16 -6.92 9.12 -2.30
N ALA A 17 -5.88 8.37 -1.94
CA ALA A 17 -4.96 7.77 -2.90
C ALA A 17 -5.65 6.73 -3.78
N ILE A 18 -6.44 5.83 -3.19
CA ILE A 18 -7.24 4.84 -3.92
C ILE A 18 -8.23 5.55 -4.85
N TYR A 19 -8.98 6.53 -4.33
CA TYR A 19 -9.93 7.31 -5.13
C TYR A 19 -9.26 7.91 -6.37
N LYS A 20 -8.14 8.62 -6.19
CA LYS A 20 -7.43 9.30 -7.28
C LYS A 20 -6.87 8.31 -8.30
N SER A 21 -6.35 7.18 -7.83
CA SER A 21 -5.80 6.12 -8.69
C SER A 21 -6.87 5.43 -9.51
N LEU A 22 -8.05 5.17 -8.94
CA LEU A 22 -9.19 4.61 -9.67
C LEU A 22 -9.75 5.62 -10.67
N LYS A 23 -9.88 6.89 -10.26
CA LYS A 23 -10.38 7.96 -11.13
C LYS A 23 -9.47 8.19 -12.34
N SER A 24 -8.15 8.15 -12.18
CA SER A 24 -7.20 8.30 -13.30
C SER A 24 -7.32 7.16 -14.33
N ARG A 25 -7.79 5.99 -13.90
CA ARG A 25 -8.12 4.83 -14.75
C ARG A 25 -9.56 4.84 -15.29
N LYS A 26 -10.30 5.95 -15.11
CA LYS A 26 -11.71 6.09 -15.52
C LYS A 26 -12.65 5.06 -14.88
N VAL A 27 -12.28 4.50 -13.74
CA VAL A 27 -13.19 3.69 -12.93
C VAL A 27 -14.17 4.64 -12.23
N PRO A 28 -15.50 4.46 -12.38
CA PRO A 28 -16.46 5.30 -11.68
C PRO A 28 -16.32 5.14 -10.17
N VAL A 29 -16.03 6.25 -9.48
CA VAL A 29 -15.71 6.26 -8.06
C VAL A 29 -16.33 7.48 -7.38
N ILE A 30 -16.92 7.26 -6.20
CA ILE A 30 -17.53 8.29 -5.36
C ILE A 30 -16.95 8.23 -3.95
N GLY A 31 -16.65 9.38 -3.35
CA GLY A 31 -16.13 9.46 -1.98
C GLY A 31 -17.22 9.83 -0.99
N PHE A 32 -17.09 9.38 0.24
CA PHE A 32 -17.83 9.88 1.41
C PHE A 32 -16.84 10.09 2.55
N ASP A 33 -16.75 11.32 3.04
CA ASP A 33 -15.94 11.65 4.20
C ASP A 33 -16.56 12.86 4.92
N PRO A 34 -17.17 12.68 6.09
CA PRO A 34 -17.85 13.76 6.80
C PRO A 34 -16.88 14.78 7.43
N TYR A 35 -15.57 14.47 7.46
CA TYR A 35 -14.55 15.33 8.06
C TYR A 35 -13.79 16.17 7.03
N LEU A 36 -13.94 15.88 5.74
CA LEU A 36 -13.32 16.66 4.68
C LEU A 36 -14.27 17.74 4.17
N ASP A 37 -13.71 18.93 3.97
CA ASP A 37 -14.38 20.02 3.29
C ASP A 37 -14.36 19.76 1.77
N PRO A 38 -15.52 19.57 1.11
CA PRO A 38 -15.58 19.34 -0.33
C PRO A 38 -14.98 20.49 -1.15
N LYS A 39 -15.02 21.72 -0.64
CA LYS A 39 -14.47 22.89 -1.34
C LYS A 39 -12.94 22.92 -1.31
N LYS A 40 -12.33 22.24 -0.35
CA LYS A 40 -10.86 22.18 -0.18
C LYS A 40 -10.27 20.87 -0.71
N THR A 41 -11.08 19.84 -0.87
CA THR A 41 -10.64 18.53 -1.33
C THR A 41 -10.53 18.49 -2.86
N LYS A 42 -9.38 18.92 -3.40
CA LYS A 42 -9.12 18.88 -4.84
C LYS A 42 -9.02 17.44 -5.36
N GLY A 43 -9.76 17.17 -6.44
CA GLY A 43 -9.68 15.92 -7.20
C GLY A 43 -10.47 14.75 -6.63
N ILE A 44 -11.30 14.96 -5.60
CA ILE A 44 -12.22 13.96 -5.03
C ILE A 44 -13.64 14.50 -5.08
N GLU A 45 -14.56 13.74 -5.67
CA GLU A 45 -15.99 14.03 -5.61
C GLU A 45 -16.57 13.37 -4.36
N LEU A 46 -17.05 14.21 -3.44
CA LEU A 46 -17.65 13.78 -2.18
C LEU A 46 -19.17 13.86 -2.27
N GLU A 47 -19.84 12.74 -1.99
CA GLU A 47 -21.25 12.73 -1.62
C GLU A 47 -21.38 13.09 -0.15
N THR A 48 -22.31 13.99 0.15
CA THR A 48 -22.56 14.51 1.50
C THR A 48 -23.71 13.80 2.21
N ASP A 49 -24.57 13.14 1.45
CA ASP A 49 -25.70 12.36 1.95
C ASP A 49 -25.34 10.87 2.00
N TRP A 50 -25.25 10.34 3.22
CA TRP A 50 -24.90 8.94 3.46
C TRP A 50 -25.83 7.95 2.74
N LYS A 51 -27.15 8.21 2.68
CA LYS A 51 -28.11 7.34 2.02
C LYS A 51 -27.93 7.35 0.51
N LYS A 52 -27.67 8.52 -0.08
CA LYS A 52 -27.36 8.63 -1.51
C LYS A 52 -26.05 7.92 -1.86
N PHE A 53 -25.03 8.05 -1.02
CA PHE A 53 -23.75 7.37 -1.19
C PHE A 53 -23.94 5.85 -1.22
N GLN A 54 -24.60 5.28 -0.19
CA GLN A 54 -24.82 3.83 -0.10
C GLN A 54 -25.63 3.27 -1.28
N LYS A 55 -26.59 4.03 -1.78
CA LYS A 55 -27.40 3.62 -2.95
C LYS A 55 -26.57 3.63 -4.24
N SER A 56 -25.60 4.52 -4.34
CA SER A 56 -24.78 4.70 -5.55
C SER A 56 -23.56 3.78 -5.58
N ALA A 57 -23.05 3.36 -4.42
CA ALA A 57 -21.89 2.48 -4.31
C ALA A 57 -22.29 0.99 -4.38
N ASP A 58 -21.78 0.28 -5.39
CA ASP A 58 -22.00 -1.17 -5.54
C ASP A 58 -21.01 -1.98 -4.68
N LEU A 59 -19.76 -1.53 -4.63
CA LEU A 59 -18.68 -2.02 -3.77
C LEU A 59 -18.19 -0.87 -2.91
N ILE A 60 -17.98 -1.11 -1.61
CA ILE A 60 -17.52 -0.08 -0.68
C ILE A 60 -16.09 -0.40 -0.19
N VAL A 61 -15.17 0.54 -0.42
CA VAL A 61 -13.85 0.55 0.21
C VAL A 61 -13.94 1.28 1.55
N LEU A 62 -13.64 0.58 2.63
CA LEU A 62 -13.61 1.14 3.99
C LEU A 62 -12.18 1.63 4.30
N ALA A 63 -11.99 2.94 4.22
CA ALA A 63 -10.73 3.65 4.44
C ALA A 63 -10.81 4.69 5.57
N VAL A 64 -11.69 4.44 6.54
CA VAL A 64 -11.78 5.16 7.81
C VAL A 64 -10.80 4.60 8.85
N LYS A 65 -10.64 5.31 9.96
CA LYS A 65 -9.83 4.83 11.07
C LYS A 65 -10.43 3.55 11.68
N PRO A 66 -9.61 2.67 12.29
CA PRO A 66 -10.08 1.43 12.91
C PRO A 66 -11.31 1.59 13.82
N GLY A 67 -11.34 2.64 14.66
CA GLY A 67 -12.45 2.91 15.58
C GLY A 67 -13.77 3.34 14.93
N GLU A 68 -13.79 3.65 13.62
CA GLU A 68 -15.00 4.08 12.90
C GLU A 68 -15.61 2.98 12.03
N ILE A 69 -14.91 1.85 11.87
CA ILE A 69 -15.32 0.75 10.98
C ILE A 69 -16.66 0.17 11.43
N THR A 70 -16.78 -0.21 12.70
CA THR A 70 -18.00 -0.80 13.28
C THR A 70 -19.21 0.11 13.09
N LYS A 71 -19.09 1.38 13.49
CA LYS A 71 -20.15 2.38 13.34
C LYS A 71 -20.56 2.58 11.88
N THR A 72 -19.60 2.58 10.96
CA THR A 72 -19.86 2.70 9.53
C THR A 72 -20.67 1.50 9.03
N LEU A 73 -20.27 0.29 9.38
CA LEU A 73 -20.94 -0.95 8.98
C LEU A 73 -22.37 -1.05 9.53
N GLU A 74 -22.58 -0.69 10.80
CA GLU A 74 -23.90 -0.69 11.45
C GLU A 74 -24.88 0.32 10.86
N SER A 75 -24.37 1.38 10.22
CA SER A 75 -25.17 2.45 9.64
C SER A 75 -25.67 2.15 8.21
N LEU A 76 -25.42 0.94 7.69
CA LEU A 76 -25.79 0.54 6.34
C LEU A 76 -27.22 0.00 6.28
N ASP A 77 -27.95 0.36 5.22
CA ASP A 77 -29.35 -0.02 5.04
C ASP A 77 -29.54 -1.47 4.53
N GLY A 78 -28.45 -2.17 4.15
CA GLY A 78 -28.51 -3.54 3.62
C GLY A 78 -27.14 -4.11 3.23
N PRO A 79 -27.08 -5.39 2.80
CA PRO A 79 -25.84 -6.08 2.49
C PRO A 79 -25.08 -5.44 1.33
N LYS A 80 -23.74 -5.45 1.44
CA LYS A 80 -22.81 -4.93 0.43
C LYS A 80 -21.55 -5.78 0.35
N ASP A 81 -20.82 -5.62 -0.74
CA ASP A 81 -19.47 -6.15 -0.89
C ASP A 81 -18.46 -5.08 -0.42
N PHE A 82 -17.50 -5.47 0.43
CA PHE A 82 -16.56 -4.55 1.07
C PHE A 82 -15.10 -4.91 0.82
N LEU A 83 -14.27 -3.88 0.64
CA LEU A 83 -12.82 -3.95 0.72
C LEU A 83 -12.32 -3.05 1.86
N SER A 84 -11.75 -3.61 2.92
CA SER A 84 -11.29 -2.82 4.06
C SER A 84 -9.78 -2.60 4.03
N VAL A 85 -9.34 -1.34 4.11
CA VAL A 85 -7.91 -0.98 4.27
C VAL A 85 -7.52 -0.78 5.74
N ALA A 86 -8.44 -1.02 6.68
CA ALA A 86 -8.20 -0.78 8.09
C ALA A 86 -7.14 -1.75 8.65
N ALA A 87 -6.04 -1.18 9.16
CA ALA A 87 -5.05 -1.92 9.92
C ALA A 87 -5.66 -2.44 11.22
N GLY A 88 -5.24 -3.64 11.64
CA GLY A 88 -5.63 -4.25 12.92
C GLY A 88 -7.07 -4.78 13.03
N ILE A 89 -8.04 -4.36 12.22
CA ILE A 89 -9.44 -4.82 12.40
C ILE A 89 -9.70 -6.13 11.66
N PRO A 90 -9.95 -7.26 12.34
CA PRO A 90 -10.11 -8.53 11.65
C PRO A 90 -11.47 -8.64 10.96
N THR A 91 -11.55 -9.47 9.91
CA THR A 91 -12.78 -9.75 9.18
C THR A 91 -13.89 -10.28 10.09
N SER A 92 -13.53 -11.07 11.09
CA SER A 92 -14.44 -11.59 12.12
C SER A 92 -15.13 -10.49 12.92
N THR A 93 -14.43 -9.39 13.22
CA THR A 93 -15.01 -8.21 13.90
C THR A 93 -15.94 -7.46 12.96
N MET A 94 -15.51 -7.21 11.71
CA MET A 94 -16.35 -6.51 10.72
C MET A 94 -17.65 -7.27 10.43
N ARG A 95 -17.59 -8.60 10.33
CA ARG A 95 -18.78 -9.44 10.08
C ARG A 95 -19.85 -9.32 11.16
N LYS A 96 -19.49 -9.04 12.41
CA LYS A 96 -20.47 -8.87 13.51
C LYS A 96 -21.31 -7.61 13.35
N SER A 97 -20.76 -6.59 12.69
CA SER A 97 -21.39 -5.28 12.51
C SER A 97 -21.95 -5.06 11.10
N ALA A 98 -21.47 -5.82 10.12
CA ALA A 98 -21.95 -5.73 8.75
C ALA A 98 -23.35 -6.34 8.60
N PRO A 99 -24.22 -5.78 7.73
CA PRO A 99 -25.51 -6.39 7.43
C PRO A 99 -25.37 -7.83 6.93
N ALA A 100 -26.28 -8.71 7.36
CA ALA A 100 -26.26 -10.12 7.00
C ALA A 100 -26.27 -10.32 5.47
N GLY A 101 -25.40 -11.20 4.98
CA GLY A 101 -25.21 -11.45 3.54
C GLY A 101 -24.11 -10.60 2.88
N SER A 102 -23.47 -9.69 3.63
CA SER A 102 -22.32 -8.93 3.14
C SER A 102 -21.07 -9.80 2.95
N LYS A 103 -20.24 -9.43 1.97
CA LYS A 103 -18.93 -10.05 1.73
C LYS A 103 -17.81 -9.06 2.04
N LEU A 104 -16.70 -9.58 2.57
CA LEU A 104 -15.61 -8.80 3.12
C LEU A 104 -14.26 -9.37 2.67
N VAL A 105 -13.44 -8.50 2.08
CA VAL A 105 -12.00 -8.73 1.91
C VAL A 105 -11.25 -7.61 2.60
N ARG A 106 -10.23 -7.97 3.37
CA ARG A 106 -9.24 -7.00 3.82
C ARG A 106 -8.16 -6.87 2.78
N ILE A 107 -7.75 -5.64 2.54
CA ILE A 107 -6.68 -5.27 1.62
C ILE A 107 -5.67 -4.41 2.37
N MET A 108 -4.39 -4.54 2.03
CA MET A 108 -3.31 -3.72 2.58
C MET A 108 -2.51 -3.10 1.43
N PRO A 109 -2.99 -1.97 0.86
CA PRO A 109 -2.29 -1.24 -0.19
C PRO A 109 -1.17 -0.37 0.39
N ASN A 110 -0.39 0.25 -0.50
CA ASN A 110 0.57 1.28 -0.14
C ASN A 110 0.49 2.49 -1.09
N LEU A 111 1.18 3.57 -0.72
CA LEU A 111 1.07 4.87 -1.40
C LEU A 111 1.49 4.87 -2.90
N PRO A 112 2.47 4.05 -3.35
CA PRO A 112 2.81 3.91 -4.76
C PRO A 112 1.65 3.56 -5.71
N ILE A 113 0.48 3.16 -5.19
CA ILE A 113 -0.76 3.05 -5.97
C ILE A 113 -1.09 4.31 -6.79
N LEU A 114 -0.71 5.49 -6.30
CA LEU A 114 -0.89 6.79 -6.96
C LEU A 114 -0.22 6.89 -8.33
N VAL A 115 0.85 6.12 -8.55
CA VAL A 115 1.60 6.07 -9.82
C VAL A 115 1.43 4.72 -10.52
N GLY A 116 0.52 3.88 -10.03
CA GLY A 116 0.23 2.57 -10.59
C GLY A 116 1.22 1.46 -10.21
N GLU A 117 2.15 1.73 -9.29
CA GLU A 117 3.20 0.81 -8.85
C GLU A 117 2.97 0.35 -7.41
N GLY A 118 1.69 0.23 -7.02
CA GLY A 118 1.32 -0.20 -5.67
C GLY A 118 1.71 -1.64 -5.38
N ALA A 119 1.77 -2.00 -4.10
CA ALA A 119 1.74 -3.37 -3.63
C ALA A 119 0.52 -3.54 -2.70
N LEU A 120 -0.26 -4.59 -2.93
CA LEU A 120 -1.52 -4.85 -2.22
C LEU A 120 -1.60 -6.31 -1.82
N GLY A 121 -1.53 -6.59 -0.51
CA GLY A 121 -1.88 -7.90 0.04
C GLY A 121 -3.37 -8.00 0.34
N TYR A 122 -4.00 -9.14 0.13
CA TYR A 122 -5.43 -9.31 0.43
C TYR A 122 -5.80 -10.69 0.98
N PHE A 123 -6.85 -10.72 1.80
CA PHE A 123 -7.44 -11.93 2.37
C PHE A 123 -8.92 -11.71 2.75
N GLY A 124 -9.79 -12.69 2.49
CA GLY A 124 -11.19 -12.69 2.93
C GLY A 124 -12.08 -13.59 2.09
N ASP A 125 -13.29 -13.13 1.79
CA ASP A 125 -14.25 -13.86 0.95
C ASP A 125 -13.74 -13.97 -0.49
N SER A 126 -13.42 -15.19 -0.92
CA SER A 126 -12.77 -15.46 -2.20
C SER A 126 -13.63 -15.11 -3.41
N GLU A 127 -14.95 -15.01 -3.23
CA GLU A 127 -15.88 -14.56 -4.27
C GLU A 127 -15.67 -13.10 -4.70
N LEU A 128 -14.92 -12.31 -3.91
CA LEU A 128 -14.54 -10.94 -4.27
C LEU A 128 -13.18 -10.85 -4.96
N TYR A 129 -12.37 -11.91 -4.97
CA TYR A 129 -10.97 -11.84 -5.41
C TYR A 129 -10.84 -11.46 -6.88
N GLU A 130 -11.71 -11.99 -7.74
CA GLU A 130 -11.66 -11.65 -9.17
C GLU A 130 -11.99 -10.17 -9.41
N SER A 131 -13.04 -9.66 -8.75
CA SER A 131 -13.37 -8.23 -8.87
C SER A 131 -12.31 -7.34 -8.23
N LEU A 132 -11.69 -7.76 -7.12
CA LEU A 132 -10.58 -7.04 -6.51
C LEU A 132 -9.41 -6.93 -7.50
N ARG A 133 -9.02 -8.03 -8.14
CA ARG A 133 -7.93 -8.03 -9.14
C ARG A 133 -8.28 -7.16 -10.35
N GLU A 134 -9.51 -7.22 -10.84
CA GLU A 134 -9.96 -6.35 -11.93
C GLU A 134 -9.84 -4.86 -11.58
N ILE A 135 -10.10 -4.49 -10.32
CA ILE A 135 -10.02 -3.11 -9.84
C ILE A 135 -8.58 -2.67 -9.57
N PHE A 136 -7.77 -3.51 -8.92
CA PHE A 136 -6.49 -3.10 -8.33
C PHE A 136 -5.24 -3.52 -9.11
N SER A 137 -5.29 -4.58 -9.92
CA SER A 137 -4.13 -4.99 -10.72
C SER A 137 -3.61 -3.92 -11.71
N PRO A 138 -4.45 -3.02 -12.27
CA PRO A 138 -3.96 -1.91 -13.10
C PRO A 138 -3.17 -0.83 -12.35
N ILE A 139 -3.18 -0.85 -11.01
CA ILE A 139 -2.55 0.16 -10.15
C ILE A 139 -1.66 -0.44 -9.06
N SER A 140 -1.58 -1.76 -8.97
CA SER A 140 -0.79 -2.45 -7.94
C SER A 140 -0.53 -3.91 -8.29
N TYR A 141 0.57 -4.45 -7.77
CA TYR A 141 0.76 -5.89 -7.63
C TYR A 141 -0.17 -6.43 -6.53
N CYS A 142 -1.08 -7.33 -6.89
CA CYS A 142 -2.07 -7.92 -5.98
C CYS A 142 -1.63 -9.31 -5.52
N LEU A 143 -1.35 -9.48 -4.22
CA LEU A 143 -0.94 -10.73 -3.61
C LEU A 143 -2.05 -11.32 -2.73
N GLU A 144 -2.56 -12.49 -3.13
CA GLU A 144 -3.43 -13.30 -2.28
C GLU A 144 -2.62 -13.89 -1.12
N LEU A 145 -3.12 -13.75 0.10
CA LEU A 145 -2.46 -14.26 1.30
C LEU A 145 -3.09 -15.58 1.75
N ALA A 146 -2.29 -16.45 2.35
CA ALA A 146 -2.76 -17.75 2.85
C ALA A 146 -3.68 -17.63 4.09
N ASN A 147 -3.52 -16.56 4.88
CA ASN A 147 -4.35 -16.29 6.05
C ASN A 147 -4.34 -14.80 6.38
N GLU A 148 -5.32 -14.38 7.18
CA GLU A 148 -5.53 -12.97 7.54
C GLU A 148 -4.36 -12.36 8.32
N SER A 149 -3.69 -13.13 9.18
CA SER A 149 -2.61 -12.62 10.04
C SER A 149 -1.37 -12.16 9.25
N LEU A 150 -1.24 -12.60 7.99
CA LEU A 150 -0.18 -12.12 7.10
C LEU A 150 -0.39 -10.66 6.67
N LEU A 151 -1.60 -10.09 6.80
CA LEU A 151 -1.82 -8.67 6.51
C LEU A 151 -1.02 -7.75 7.43
N ASP A 152 -0.78 -8.15 8.68
CA ASP A 152 0.11 -7.38 9.58
C ASP A 152 1.55 -7.40 9.07
N ALA A 153 2.01 -8.54 8.54
CA ALA A 153 3.35 -8.65 7.95
C ALA A 153 3.46 -7.83 6.66
N VAL A 154 2.43 -7.85 5.80
CA VAL A 154 2.35 -6.96 4.62
C VAL A 154 2.37 -5.49 5.04
N THR A 155 1.68 -5.13 6.12
CA THR A 155 1.68 -3.76 6.67
C THR A 155 3.09 -3.33 7.08
N GLY A 156 3.81 -4.18 7.81
CA GLY A 156 5.17 -3.90 8.24
C GLY A 156 6.18 -3.86 7.09
N LEU A 157 5.98 -4.68 6.06
CA LEU A 157 6.84 -4.80 4.89
C LEU A 157 6.54 -3.73 3.82
N SER A 158 5.41 -3.86 3.11
CA SER A 158 5.09 -3.04 1.93
C SER A 158 4.18 -1.85 2.24
N GLY A 159 3.35 -1.93 3.28
CA GLY A 159 2.52 -0.81 3.74
C GLY A 159 3.38 0.34 4.27
N SER A 160 4.32 0.01 5.15
CA SER A 160 5.29 0.95 5.74
C SER A 160 6.55 1.13 4.87
N GLY A 161 6.83 0.18 3.98
CA GLY A 161 8.00 0.13 3.09
C GLY A 161 8.33 1.42 2.35
N PRO A 162 7.36 2.16 1.75
CA PRO A 162 7.64 3.42 1.07
C PRO A 162 8.39 4.43 1.94
N ALA A 163 8.08 4.50 3.25
CA ALA A 163 8.79 5.41 4.16
C ALA A 163 10.26 5.00 4.35
N TYR A 164 10.54 3.69 4.41
CA TYR A 164 11.91 3.16 4.52
C TYR A 164 12.71 3.46 3.26
N VAL A 165 12.11 3.24 2.08
CA VAL A 165 12.72 3.53 0.78
C VAL A 165 13.00 5.03 0.62
N LEU A 166 12.06 5.90 1.01
CA LEU A 166 12.26 7.34 0.98
C LEU A 166 13.40 7.78 1.92
N ARG A 167 13.49 7.20 3.13
CA ARG A 167 14.63 7.48 4.02
C ARG A 167 15.94 7.01 3.41
N PHE A 168 15.98 5.86 2.73
CA PHE A 168 17.17 5.36 2.06
C PHE A 168 17.61 6.29 0.90
N ILE A 169 16.68 6.71 0.04
CA ILE A 169 16.96 7.68 -1.04
C ILE A 169 17.51 8.98 -0.46
N GLN A 170 16.90 9.50 0.60
CA GLN A 170 17.37 10.71 1.28
C GLN A 170 18.78 10.54 1.86
N SER A 171 19.07 9.41 2.52
CA SER A 171 20.40 9.12 3.06
C SER A 171 21.47 9.00 1.96
N LEU A 172 21.13 8.41 0.80
CA LEU A 172 22.04 8.37 -0.36
C LEU A 172 22.35 9.78 -0.89
N ALA A 173 21.33 10.64 -0.99
CA ALA A 173 21.51 12.02 -1.40
C ALA A 173 22.39 12.81 -0.40
N GLU A 174 22.16 12.62 0.91
CA GLU A 174 22.98 13.19 1.98
C GLU A 174 24.46 12.75 1.87
N GLY A 175 24.71 11.47 1.57
CA GLY A 175 26.06 10.95 1.32
C GLY A 175 26.72 11.57 0.08
N GLY A 176 25.95 11.78 -1.00
CA GLY A 176 26.42 12.48 -2.20
C GLY A 176 26.82 13.93 -1.92
N VAL A 177 26.04 14.64 -1.09
CA VAL A 177 26.37 16.00 -0.63
C VAL A 177 27.64 16.03 0.21
N ALA A 178 27.77 15.11 1.16
CA ALA A 178 28.99 14.97 1.96
C ALA A 178 30.23 14.69 1.08
N SER A 179 30.02 14.12 -0.11
CA SER A 179 31.05 13.82 -1.11
C SER A 179 31.25 14.94 -2.15
N GLY A 180 30.55 16.08 -2.01
CA GLY A 180 30.75 17.28 -2.82
C GLY A 180 29.74 17.50 -3.96
N ILE A 181 28.67 16.71 -4.07
CA ILE A 181 27.61 16.90 -5.08
C ILE A 181 26.57 17.88 -4.56
N ALA A 182 26.05 18.79 -5.40
CA ALA A 182 24.95 19.65 -5.00
C ALA A 182 23.68 18.83 -4.70
N TYR A 183 22.95 19.18 -3.63
CA TYR A 183 21.81 18.37 -3.16
C TYR A 183 20.77 18.02 -4.24
N PRO A 184 20.32 18.95 -5.12
CA PRO A 184 19.36 18.59 -6.17
C PRO A 184 19.86 17.47 -7.09
N GLN A 185 21.13 17.51 -7.49
CA GLN A 185 21.75 16.49 -8.33
C GLN A 185 21.95 15.17 -7.57
N ALA A 186 22.36 15.24 -6.30
CA ALA A 186 22.52 14.06 -5.46
C ALA A 186 21.18 13.32 -5.27
N LEU A 187 20.08 14.06 -5.09
CA LEU A 187 18.74 13.50 -4.96
C LEU A 187 18.27 12.84 -6.27
N GLU A 188 18.48 13.49 -7.42
CA GLU A 188 18.16 12.91 -8.74
C GLU A 188 18.92 11.61 -8.99
N LEU A 189 20.22 11.58 -8.72
CA LEU A 189 21.06 10.39 -8.86
C LEU A 189 20.64 9.28 -7.89
N ALA A 190 20.34 9.61 -6.63
CA ALA A 190 19.88 8.63 -5.64
C ALA A 190 18.54 8.00 -6.03
N LEU A 191 17.56 8.82 -6.43
CA LEU A 191 16.26 8.35 -6.91
C LEU A 191 16.41 7.43 -8.12
N GLN A 192 17.18 7.86 -9.13
CA GLN A 192 17.37 7.09 -10.36
C GLN A 192 18.12 5.77 -10.09
N THR A 193 19.08 5.77 -9.16
CA THR A 193 19.79 4.56 -8.74
C THR A 193 18.82 3.55 -8.14
N VAL A 194 17.98 3.96 -7.18
CA VAL A 194 17.00 3.06 -6.55
C VAL A 194 15.98 2.54 -7.56
N LEU A 195 15.42 3.42 -8.41
CA LEU A 195 14.46 3.04 -9.44
C LEU A 195 15.07 2.03 -10.43
N GLY A 196 16.26 2.35 -10.96
CA GLY A 196 16.96 1.51 -11.93
C GLY A 196 17.32 0.14 -11.37
N THR A 197 17.81 0.07 -10.12
CA THR A 197 18.14 -1.19 -9.45
C THR A 197 16.89 -2.05 -9.23
N ALA A 198 15.78 -1.47 -8.76
CA ALA A 198 14.52 -2.19 -8.58
C ALA A 198 13.97 -2.73 -9.90
N THR A 199 13.96 -1.90 -10.96
CA THR A 199 13.53 -2.32 -12.30
C THR A 199 14.43 -3.43 -12.87
N LEU A 200 15.74 -3.35 -12.66
CA LEU A 200 16.66 -4.39 -13.11
C LEU A 200 16.36 -5.73 -12.43
N LEU A 201 16.17 -5.73 -11.10
CA LEU A 201 15.83 -6.94 -10.36
C LEU A 201 14.50 -7.53 -10.83
N GLN A 202 13.47 -6.70 -11.01
CA GLN A 202 12.17 -7.15 -11.52
C GLN A 202 12.31 -7.83 -12.89
N LYS A 203 13.01 -7.20 -13.84
CA LYS A 203 13.23 -7.76 -15.18
C LYS A 203 14.00 -9.07 -15.16
N GLU A 204 14.89 -9.28 -14.21
CA GLU A 204 15.63 -10.53 -14.08
C GLU A 204 14.77 -11.62 -13.42
N LEU A 205 13.91 -11.27 -12.46
CA LEU A 205 12.91 -12.17 -11.88
C LEU A 205 11.87 -12.63 -12.91
N ASP A 206 11.43 -11.74 -13.80
CA ASP A 206 10.49 -12.06 -14.88
C ASP A 206 11.06 -13.10 -15.86
N LYS A 207 12.39 -13.14 -16.03
CA LYS A 207 13.08 -14.12 -16.88
C LYS A 207 13.38 -15.42 -16.13
N ASN A 208 13.67 -15.33 -14.84
CA ASN A 208 14.01 -16.45 -13.99
C ASN A 208 13.51 -16.19 -12.57
N SER A 209 12.45 -16.88 -12.17
CA SER A 209 11.84 -16.74 -10.83
C SER A 209 12.78 -17.12 -9.68
N ASP A 210 13.82 -17.91 -9.95
CA ASP A 210 14.84 -18.30 -8.96
C ASP A 210 16.00 -17.29 -8.87
N MET A 211 15.92 -16.17 -9.59
CA MET A 211 16.91 -15.10 -9.52
C MET A 211 17.02 -14.55 -8.09
N HIS A 212 18.22 -14.57 -7.53
CA HIS A 212 18.49 -14.03 -6.19
C HIS A 212 19.13 -12.64 -6.24
N PRO A 213 18.69 -11.65 -5.44
CA PRO A 213 19.27 -10.30 -5.44
C PRO A 213 20.79 -10.23 -5.23
N GLU A 214 21.34 -11.16 -4.44
CA GLU A 214 22.79 -11.29 -4.21
C GLU A 214 23.59 -11.51 -5.50
N LEU A 215 23.01 -12.16 -6.52
CA LEU A 215 23.68 -12.33 -7.81
C LEU A 215 23.85 -11.00 -8.53
N LEU A 216 22.86 -10.10 -8.46
CA LEU A 216 22.98 -8.75 -9.01
C LEU A 216 23.93 -7.88 -8.20
N LYS A 217 23.92 -8.01 -6.86
CA LYS A 217 24.90 -7.36 -5.98
C LYS A 217 26.32 -7.74 -6.37
N ASN A 218 26.58 -9.03 -6.62
CA ASN A 218 27.89 -9.51 -7.03
C ASN A 218 28.32 -8.94 -8.40
N ARG A 219 27.39 -8.77 -9.36
CA ARG A 219 27.71 -8.19 -10.68
C ARG A 219 28.22 -6.74 -10.61
N VAL A 220 27.84 -5.97 -9.58
CA VAL A 220 28.31 -4.58 -9.38
C VAL A 220 29.45 -4.46 -8.37
N THR A 221 29.93 -5.59 -7.83
CA THR A 221 30.96 -5.63 -6.79
C THR A 221 32.27 -6.21 -7.35
N SER A 222 33.15 -5.33 -7.81
CA SER A 222 34.49 -5.74 -8.25
C SER A 222 35.44 -5.95 -7.06
N PRO A 223 36.34 -6.95 -7.10
CA PRO A 223 37.36 -7.13 -6.07
C PRO A 223 38.21 -5.86 -5.89
N GLY A 224 38.35 -5.39 -4.64
CA GLY A 224 39.09 -4.18 -4.31
C GLY A 224 38.50 -2.86 -4.84
N GLY A 225 37.28 -2.90 -5.40
CA GLY A 225 36.60 -1.74 -5.94
C GLY A 225 35.91 -0.87 -4.88
N THR A 226 35.29 0.22 -5.35
CA THR A 226 34.55 1.15 -4.48
C THR A 226 33.30 0.51 -3.86
N THR A 227 32.62 -0.37 -4.60
CA THR A 227 31.40 -1.04 -4.12
C THR A 227 31.66 -1.91 -2.91
N ILE A 228 32.74 -2.71 -2.91
CA ILE A 228 33.04 -3.59 -1.77
C ILE A 228 33.40 -2.78 -0.53
N ALA A 229 34.17 -1.71 -0.66
CA ALA A 229 34.48 -0.81 0.46
C ALA A 229 33.22 -0.15 1.04
N GLY A 230 32.26 0.24 0.20
CA GLY A 230 30.96 0.75 0.64
C GLY A 230 30.11 -0.31 1.34
N LEU A 231 30.06 -1.53 0.81
CA LEU A 231 29.35 -2.65 1.42
C LEU A 231 29.94 -3.02 2.79
N GLU A 232 31.26 -3.00 2.95
CA GLU A 232 31.92 -3.23 4.24
C GLU A 232 31.43 -2.26 5.33
N GLU A 233 31.26 -0.97 5.00
CA GLU A 233 30.72 0.01 5.93
C GLU A 233 29.23 -0.23 6.24
N LEU A 234 28.42 -0.64 5.26
CA LEU A 234 27.03 -1.00 5.51
C LEU A 234 26.91 -2.20 6.46
N GLU A 235 27.77 -3.21 6.32
CA GLU A 235 27.81 -4.37 7.20
C GLU A 235 28.28 -4.01 8.61
N LYS A 236 29.34 -3.19 8.75
CA LYS A 236 29.81 -2.68 10.05
C LYS A 236 28.71 -1.93 10.80
N ASN A 237 27.87 -1.20 10.07
CA ASN A 237 26.74 -0.45 10.62
C ASN A 237 25.44 -1.27 10.71
N GLN A 238 25.52 -2.59 10.52
CA GLN A 238 24.41 -3.54 10.71
C GLN A 238 23.17 -3.18 9.86
N PHE A 239 23.39 -2.74 8.62
CA PHE A 239 22.31 -2.31 7.72
C PHE A 239 21.18 -3.33 7.60
N ALA A 240 21.51 -4.61 7.37
CA ALA A 240 20.52 -5.68 7.26
C ALA A 240 19.68 -5.82 8.54
N PHE A 241 20.30 -5.77 9.72
CA PHE A 241 19.61 -5.87 11.00
C PHE A 241 18.64 -4.70 11.22
N ALA A 242 19.03 -3.48 10.86
CA ALA A 242 18.18 -2.30 10.99
C ALA A 242 16.90 -2.43 10.14
N VAL A 243 17.03 -2.89 8.88
CA VAL A 243 15.89 -3.10 7.98
C VAL A 243 14.98 -4.22 8.50
N LEU A 244 15.54 -5.37 8.89
CA LEU A 244 14.78 -6.49 9.45
C LEU A 244 14.01 -6.08 10.71
N SER A 245 14.66 -5.34 11.61
CA SER A 245 14.06 -4.86 12.85
C SER A 245 12.92 -3.87 12.61
N ALA A 246 13.07 -2.97 11.62
CA ALA A 246 12.01 -2.03 11.25
C ALA A 246 10.74 -2.76 10.77
N VAL A 247 10.88 -3.72 9.86
CA VAL A 247 9.75 -4.52 9.36
C VAL A 247 9.07 -5.30 10.48
N LYS A 248 9.87 -5.95 11.35
CA LYS A 248 9.35 -6.70 12.49
C LYS A 248 8.59 -5.81 13.47
N ARG A 249 9.18 -4.68 13.89
CA ARG A 249 8.55 -3.75 14.84
C ARG A 249 7.24 -3.16 14.29
N ALA A 250 7.21 -2.80 13.00
CA ALA A 250 6.01 -2.29 12.34
C ALA A 250 4.92 -3.37 12.25
N THR A 251 5.29 -4.62 11.97
CA THR A 251 4.38 -5.77 11.99
C THR A 251 3.77 -5.97 13.38
N GLU A 252 4.58 -5.91 14.44
CA GLU A 252 4.12 -5.99 15.83
C GLU A 252 3.18 -4.84 16.17
N ARG A 253 3.52 -3.62 15.74
CA ARG A 253 2.67 -2.45 15.97
C ARG A 253 1.30 -2.58 15.29
N SER A 254 1.25 -3.16 14.08
CA SER A 254 -0.01 -3.44 13.39
C SER A 254 -0.91 -4.36 14.22
N LYS A 255 -0.33 -5.41 14.81
CA LYS A 255 -1.05 -6.35 15.70
C LYS A 255 -1.56 -5.65 16.97
N GLU A 256 -0.74 -4.79 17.59
CA GLU A 256 -1.13 -4.02 18.78
C GLU A 256 -2.34 -3.11 18.52
N LEU A 257 -2.51 -2.59 17.31
CA LEU A 257 -3.66 -1.73 16.94
C LEU A 257 -4.96 -2.50 16.75
N GLY A 258 -4.88 -3.81 16.55
CA GLY A 258 -6.04 -4.68 16.33
C GLY A 258 -6.63 -5.30 17.59
N ASN A 259 -5.98 -5.10 18.73
CA ASN A 259 -6.37 -5.61 20.04
C ASN A 259 -7.17 -4.57 20.82
#